data_AF-A0A7Y3N7K2-F1
#
_entry.id   AF-A0A7Y3N7K2-F1
#
_cell.length_a   1.000
_cell.length_b   1.000
_cell.length_c   1.000
_cell.angle_alpha   90.00
_cell.angle_beta   90.00
_cell.angle_gamma   90.00
#
_symmetry.space_group_name_H-M   'P 1'
#
loop_
_entity.id
_entity.type
_entity.pdbx_description
1 polymer ?
#
loop_
_entity_poly.entity_id
_entity_poly.type
_entity_poly.pdbx_seq_one_letter_code
_entity_poly.pdbx_strand_id
1 'polypeptide(L)'
;MIKRTIVGAVAVLSLSAQAFDLGGLASSLTQAADGSSASAPASPLATFMDKLGAARKQPLSPMDQLAVSTAVKGTQGELNAAQGQFLNQASQSTGVSQNTLSTLLPSTLAPVAGNKFIQDLQAKTGQHFASPVVDTLMGALQSRNSAVSGIKDTLIKKLAELVGVPATTVDTLLPIVGL
;
A
#
# COMPACT_ATOMS: atom_id res chain seq x y z
N MET A 1 64.07 -2.19 -11.57
CA MET A 1 62.69 -2.07 -12.09
C MET A 1 61.72 -2.24 -10.92
N ILE A 2 61.61 -1.25 -10.03
CA ILE A 2 60.65 -0.12 -9.95
C ILE A 2 59.22 -0.56 -9.60
N LYS A 3 58.93 -0.45 -8.30
CA LYS A 3 57.65 -0.38 -7.61
C LYS A 3 56.79 0.78 -8.14
N ARG A 4 55.48 0.57 -8.30
CA ARG A 4 54.45 1.62 -8.20
C ARG A 4 53.16 1.08 -7.58
N THR A 5 53.01 1.35 -6.29
CA THR A 5 51.76 1.41 -5.55
C THR A 5 50.91 2.55 -6.12
N ILE A 6 49.63 2.29 -6.41
CA ILE A 6 48.65 3.35 -6.66
C ILE A 6 47.55 3.24 -5.60
N VAL A 7 47.45 4.33 -4.86
CA VAL A 7 46.43 4.73 -3.89
C VAL A 7 45.24 5.30 -4.67
N GLY A 8 44.00 5.02 -4.24
CA GLY A 8 42.83 5.67 -4.85
C GLY A 8 41.47 5.30 -4.24
N ALA A 9 41.06 6.08 -3.24
CA ALA A 9 39.68 6.38 -2.82
C ALA A 9 38.72 5.21 -2.49
N VAL A 10 38.76 4.79 -1.22
CA VAL A 10 37.59 4.21 -0.54
C VAL A 10 36.65 5.36 -0.20
N ALA A 11 35.53 5.47 -0.92
CA ALA A 11 34.42 6.30 -0.49
C ALA A 11 33.78 5.61 0.73
N VAL A 12 34.09 6.13 1.91
CA VAL A 12 33.39 5.84 3.16
C VAL A 12 31.98 6.39 3.01
N LEU A 13 31.01 5.52 2.67
CA LEU A 13 29.61 5.86 2.89
C LEU A 13 29.38 5.79 4.41
N SER A 14 29.23 6.97 4.99
CA SER A 14 28.91 7.17 6.40
C SER A 14 27.68 6.37 6.79
N LEU A 15 27.91 5.38 7.66
CA LEU A 15 26.91 4.60 8.35
C LEU A 15 26.34 5.47 9.48
N SER A 16 25.24 6.18 9.21
CA SER A 16 24.53 6.94 10.25
C SER A 16 23.85 5.96 11.20
N ALA A 17 24.53 5.64 12.29
CA ALA A 17 23.94 5.03 13.48
C ALA A 17 22.94 6.02 14.08
N GLN A 18 21.65 5.87 13.76
CA GLN A 18 20.61 6.47 14.58
C GLN A 18 20.51 5.60 15.84
N ALA A 19 20.97 6.21 16.94
CA ALA A 19 20.92 5.65 18.27
C ALA A 19 19.50 5.16 18.59
N PHE A 20 19.39 3.88 18.94
CA PHE A 20 18.28 3.36 19.74
C PHE A 20 18.38 4.05 21.11
N ASP A 21 17.67 5.16 21.28
CA ASP A 21 17.46 5.77 22.58
C ASP A 21 16.51 4.88 23.39
N LEU A 22 17.10 4.00 24.21
CA LEU A 22 16.42 3.19 25.22
C LEU A 22 16.15 3.99 26.51
N GLY A 23 16.37 5.31 26.51
CA GLY A 23 16.10 6.22 27.64
C GLY A 23 14.67 6.76 27.65
N GLY A 24 14.02 6.85 26.49
CA GLY A 24 12.65 7.37 26.35
C GLY A 24 11.52 6.46 26.87
N LEU A 25 11.77 5.15 27.05
CA LEU A 25 10.74 4.20 27.47
C LEU A 25 10.42 4.25 28.98
N ALA A 26 11.33 4.78 29.81
CA ALA A 26 11.11 4.89 31.26
C ALA A 26 10.24 6.10 31.65
N SER A 27 10.18 7.13 30.80
CA SER A 27 9.45 8.38 31.11
C SER A 27 7.99 8.36 30.66
N SER A 28 7.56 7.37 29.87
CA SER A 28 6.19 7.31 29.32
C SER A 28 5.19 6.52 30.19
N LEU A 29 5.59 6.10 31.40
CA LEU A 29 4.65 5.51 32.39
C LEU A 29 4.18 6.48 33.49
N THR A 30 4.68 7.72 33.54
CA THR A 30 4.41 8.68 34.65
C THR A 30 3.69 9.96 34.21
N GLN A 31 2.97 9.98 33.10
CA GLN A 31 2.14 11.14 32.76
C GLN A 31 0.76 10.76 32.26
N ALA A 32 0.03 10.08 33.14
CA ALA A 32 -1.40 10.27 33.24
C ALA A 32 -1.66 11.61 33.95
N ALA A 33 -1.69 12.71 33.21
CA ALA A 33 -2.46 13.91 33.53
C ALA A 33 -2.17 15.03 32.50
N ASP A 34 -3.25 15.44 31.83
CA ASP A 34 -3.51 16.79 31.32
C ASP A 34 -2.72 17.33 30.11
N GLY A 35 -3.48 17.66 29.07
CA GLY A 35 -3.24 18.88 28.30
C GLY A 35 -2.34 18.79 27.08
N SER A 36 -2.97 18.65 25.91
CA SER A 36 -2.50 19.22 24.64
C SER A 36 -1.19 18.67 24.04
N SER A 37 -1.24 17.43 23.56
CA SER A 37 -0.37 17.03 22.46
C SER A 37 -0.89 17.63 21.16
N ALA A 38 -0.25 18.70 20.69
CA ALA A 38 -0.32 19.11 19.30
C ALA A 38 0.22 17.94 18.45
N SER A 39 -0.68 17.06 18.07
CA SER A 39 -0.38 15.85 17.31
C SER A 39 0.08 16.29 15.93
N ALA A 40 1.36 16.05 15.60
CA ALA A 40 1.76 15.96 14.19
C ALA A 40 0.74 15.06 13.48
N PRO A 41 0.35 15.35 12.22
CA PRO A 41 -0.66 14.55 11.54
C PRO A 41 -0.22 13.09 11.58
N ALA A 42 -0.90 12.30 12.42
CA ALA A 42 -0.56 10.91 12.62
C ALA A 42 -0.60 10.25 11.24
N SER A 43 0.51 9.62 10.85
CA SER A 43 0.55 8.92 9.57
C SER A 43 -0.67 8.00 9.46
N PRO A 44 -1.29 7.84 8.29
CA PRO A 44 -2.48 7.00 8.14
C PRO A 44 -2.26 5.59 8.70
N LEU A 45 -1.03 5.06 8.58
CA LEU A 45 -0.59 3.81 9.23
C LEU A 45 -0.64 3.87 10.77
N ALA A 46 -0.17 4.95 11.38
CA ALA A 46 -0.21 5.14 12.83
C ALA A 46 -1.66 5.25 13.34
N THR A 47 -2.52 5.98 12.63
CA THR A 47 -3.95 6.06 12.93
C THR A 47 -4.65 4.70 12.80
N PHE A 48 -4.29 3.93 11.79
CA PHE A 48 -4.80 2.57 11.59
C PHE A 48 -4.39 1.63 12.72
N MET A 49 -3.11 1.67 13.12
CA MET A 49 -2.59 0.89 14.25
C MET A 49 -3.26 1.27 15.57
N ASP A 50 -3.45 2.57 15.82
CA ASP A 50 -4.14 3.07 17.01
C ASP A 50 -5.59 2.54 17.07
N LYS A 51 -6.33 2.61 15.97
CA LYS A 51 -7.69 2.08 15.90
C LYS A 51 -7.75 0.56 15.99
N LEU A 52 -6.75 -0.16 15.47
CA LEU A 52 -6.60 -1.60 15.67
C LEU A 52 -6.36 -1.96 17.14
N GLY A 53 -5.51 -1.20 17.83
CA GLY A 53 -5.29 -1.35 19.26
C GLY A 53 -6.56 -1.04 20.08
N ALA A 54 -7.27 0.03 19.72
CA ALA A 54 -8.56 0.36 20.33
C ALA A 54 -9.61 -0.74 20.12
N ALA A 55 -9.68 -1.33 18.92
CA ALA A 55 -10.56 -2.46 18.62
C ALA A 55 -10.21 -3.73 19.42
N ARG A 56 -8.92 -3.98 19.64
CA ARG A 56 -8.41 -5.06 20.51
C ARG A 56 -8.63 -4.78 22.00
N LYS A 57 -8.99 -3.54 22.38
CA LYS A 57 -9.00 -3.03 23.76
C LYS A 57 -7.63 -3.07 24.45
N GLN A 58 -6.55 -3.18 23.67
CA GLN A 58 -5.17 -3.22 24.16
C GLN A 58 -4.24 -2.62 23.11
N PRO A 59 -3.25 -1.78 23.50
CA PRO A 59 -2.28 -1.27 22.55
C PRO A 59 -1.55 -2.41 21.83
N LEU A 60 -1.33 -2.23 20.53
CA LEU A 60 -0.51 -3.15 19.73
C LEU A 60 0.91 -3.17 20.27
N SER A 61 1.46 -4.37 20.47
CA SER A 61 2.86 -4.51 20.85
C SER A 61 3.78 -4.05 19.70
N PRO A 62 5.03 -3.64 19.96
CA PRO A 62 5.95 -3.20 18.91
C PRO A 62 6.15 -4.24 17.79
N MET A 63 6.12 -5.54 18.13
CA MET A 63 6.14 -6.63 17.15
C MET A 63 4.87 -6.68 16.29
N ASP A 64 3.69 -6.48 16.88
CA ASP A 64 2.43 -6.44 16.15
C ASP A 64 2.39 -5.23 15.21
N GLN A 65 2.87 -4.07 15.67
CA GLN A 65 2.97 -2.86 14.84
C GLN A 65 3.91 -3.09 13.65
N LEU A 66 5.06 -3.73 13.86
CA LEU A 66 5.98 -4.06 12.78
C LEU A 66 5.35 -5.02 11.76
N ALA A 67 4.66 -6.06 12.25
CA ALA A 67 3.99 -7.05 11.40
C ALA A 67 2.82 -6.43 10.61
N VAL A 68 2.00 -5.58 11.25
CA VAL A 68 0.94 -4.80 10.58
C VAL A 68 1.53 -3.88 9.50
N SER A 69 2.59 -3.14 9.82
CA SER A 69 3.29 -2.26 8.85
C SER A 69 3.80 -3.05 7.64
N THR A 70 4.41 -4.21 7.90
CA THR A 70 4.95 -5.08 6.85
C THR A 70 3.83 -5.65 5.98
N ALA A 71 2.72 -6.10 6.59
CA ALA A 71 1.57 -6.63 5.86
C ALA A 71 0.92 -5.56 4.99
N VAL A 72 0.72 -4.35 5.51
CA VAL A 72 0.15 -3.21 4.75
C VAL A 72 1.06 -2.84 3.57
N LYS A 73 2.37 -2.71 3.77
CA LYS A 73 3.32 -2.40 2.70
C LYS A 73 3.42 -3.51 1.66
N GLY A 74 3.45 -4.77 2.09
CA GLY A 74 3.45 -5.92 1.19
C GLY A 74 2.20 -5.94 0.30
N THR A 75 1.03 -5.73 0.91
CA THR A 75 -0.25 -5.64 0.21
C THR A 75 -0.26 -4.49 -0.81
N GLN A 76 0.26 -3.32 -0.45
CA GLN A 76 0.41 -2.21 -1.40
C GLN A 76 1.28 -2.60 -2.61
N GLY A 77 2.36 -3.36 -2.38
CA GLY A 77 3.19 -3.92 -3.45
C GLY A 77 2.41 -4.87 -4.37
N GLU A 78 1.64 -5.79 -3.79
CA GLU A 78 0.81 -6.75 -4.53
C GLU A 78 -0.31 -6.07 -5.33
N LEU A 79 -0.95 -5.04 -4.76
CA LEU A 79 -1.97 -4.24 -5.44
C LEU A 79 -1.37 -3.46 -6.61
N ASN A 80 -0.20 -2.86 -6.41
CA ASN A 80 0.53 -2.18 -7.49
C ASN A 80 0.94 -3.16 -8.59
N ALA A 81 1.32 -4.40 -8.24
CA ALA A 81 1.62 -5.43 -9.22
C ALA A 81 0.37 -5.84 -10.03
N ALA A 82 -0.77 -6.07 -9.37
CA ALA A 82 -2.03 -6.37 -10.04
C ALA A 82 -2.49 -5.22 -10.95
N GLN A 83 -2.33 -3.98 -10.49
CA GLN A 83 -2.63 -2.79 -11.29
C GLN A 83 -1.66 -2.65 -12.47
N GLY A 84 -0.37 -2.88 -12.28
CA GLY A 84 0.64 -2.87 -13.33
C GLY A 84 0.39 -3.93 -14.41
N GLN A 85 -0.03 -5.14 -14.02
CA GLN A 85 -0.40 -6.19 -14.97
C GLN A 85 -1.61 -5.79 -15.81
N PHE A 86 -2.64 -5.22 -15.18
CA PHE A 86 -3.80 -4.68 -15.90
C PHE A 86 -3.37 -3.58 -16.88
N LEU A 87 -2.61 -2.59 -16.42
CA LEU A 87 -2.13 -1.48 -17.25
C LEU A 87 -1.33 -1.97 -18.45
N ASN A 88 -0.47 -2.97 -18.24
CA ASN A 88 0.32 -3.56 -19.30
C ASN A 88 -0.57 -4.23 -20.36
N GLN A 89 -1.48 -5.13 -19.95
CA GLN A 89 -2.40 -5.81 -20.86
C GLN A 89 -3.32 -4.82 -21.60
N ALA A 90 -3.87 -3.84 -20.88
CA ALA A 90 -4.72 -2.80 -21.45
C ALA A 90 -3.95 -1.94 -22.46
N SER A 91 -2.70 -1.55 -22.17
CA SER A 91 -1.87 -0.77 -23.09
C SER A 91 -1.53 -1.54 -24.37
N GLN A 92 -1.23 -2.84 -24.26
CA GLN A 92 -0.94 -3.69 -25.41
C GLN A 92 -2.17 -3.91 -26.30
N SER A 93 -3.35 -4.01 -25.68
CA SER A 93 -4.61 -4.26 -26.41
C SER A 93 -5.18 -3.01 -27.08
N THR A 94 -5.00 -1.84 -26.45
CA THR A 94 -5.60 -0.58 -26.90
C THR A 94 -4.63 0.35 -27.62
N GLY A 95 -3.33 0.13 -27.48
CA GLY A 95 -2.30 1.08 -27.92
C GLY A 95 -2.22 2.36 -27.08
N VAL A 96 -3.00 2.45 -25.99
CA VAL A 96 -3.04 3.62 -25.10
C VAL A 96 -1.93 3.52 -24.07
N SER A 97 -1.21 4.62 -23.84
CA SER A 97 -0.14 4.69 -22.84
C SER A 97 -0.65 4.33 -21.44
N GLN A 98 0.15 3.58 -20.68
CA GLN A 98 -0.17 3.21 -19.30
C GLN A 98 -0.51 4.42 -18.42
N ASN A 99 0.15 5.56 -18.64
CA ASN A 99 -0.12 6.78 -17.90
C ASN A 99 -1.58 7.26 -18.07
N THR A 100 -2.11 7.22 -19.29
CA THR A 100 -3.51 7.58 -19.57
C THR A 100 -4.47 6.59 -18.92
N LEU A 101 -4.17 5.29 -18.99
CA LEU A 101 -4.98 4.24 -18.36
C LEU A 101 -5.00 4.38 -16.83
N SER A 102 -3.84 4.66 -16.21
CA SER A 102 -3.72 4.88 -14.76
C SER A 102 -4.56 6.05 -14.26
N THR A 103 -4.71 7.11 -15.06
CA THR A 103 -5.55 8.27 -14.66
C THR A 103 -7.05 7.98 -14.67
N LEU A 104 -7.47 6.88 -15.30
CA LEU A 104 -8.86 6.43 -15.35
C LEU A 104 -9.17 5.36 -14.31
N LEU A 105 -8.12 4.80 -13.70
CA LEU A 105 -8.28 3.85 -12.62
C LEU A 105 -8.54 4.60 -11.30
N PRO A 106 -9.54 4.18 -10.53
CA PRO A 106 -9.71 4.64 -9.17
C PRO A 106 -8.57 4.11 -8.28
N SER A 107 -8.62 4.43 -6.99
CA SER A 107 -7.71 3.91 -5.97
C SER A 107 -7.48 2.40 -6.14
N THR A 108 -6.29 1.93 -5.76
CA THR A 108 -5.79 0.56 -5.94
C THR A 108 -6.74 -0.55 -5.47
N LEU A 109 -7.72 -0.25 -4.61
CA LEU A 109 -8.66 -1.24 -4.05
C LEU A 109 -10.11 -1.05 -4.43
N ALA A 110 -10.44 0.04 -5.11
CA ALA A 110 -11.78 0.21 -5.60
C ALA A 110 -12.00 -0.74 -6.80
N PRO A 111 -13.08 -1.54 -6.81
CA PRO A 111 -13.45 -2.28 -7.99
C PRO A 111 -13.73 -1.32 -9.13
N VAL A 112 -13.21 -1.63 -10.32
CA VAL A 112 -13.44 -0.82 -11.51
C VAL A 112 -14.67 -1.35 -12.23
N ALA A 113 -15.66 -0.48 -12.45
CA ALA A 113 -16.78 -0.78 -13.32
C ALA A 113 -16.31 -0.81 -14.77
N GLY A 114 -16.27 -2.01 -15.37
CA GLY A 114 -15.71 -2.22 -16.71
C GLY A 114 -16.32 -1.34 -17.79
N ASN A 115 -17.65 -1.30 -17.87
CA ASN A 115 -18.36 -0.47 -18.84
C ASN A 115 -18.04 1.02 -18.69
N LYS A 116 -17.95 1.53 -17.45
CA LYS A 116 -17.61 2.94 -17.20
C LYS A 116 -16.18 3.23 -17.59
N PHE A 117 -15.23 2.37 -17.21
CA PHE A 117 -13.83 2.53 -17.58
C PHE A 117 -13.64 2.57 -19.09
N ILE A 118 -14.30 1.67 -19.84
CA ILE A 118 -14.21 1.64 -21.30
C ILE A 118 -14.81 2.93 -21.89
N GLN A 119 -15.97 3.39 -21.42
CA GLN A 119 -16.56 4.65 -21.88
C GLN A 119 -15.65 5.85 -21.62
N ASP A 120 -15.10 5.96 -20.41
CA ASP A 120 -14.16 7.04 -20.06
C ASP A 120 -12.88 6.97 -20.90
N LEU A 121 -12.39 5.76 -21.19
CA LEU A 121 -11.22 5.56 -22.03
C LEU A 121 -11.48 5.96 -23.48
N GLN A 122 -12.63 5.57 -24.05
CA GLN A 122 -13.03 5.98 -25.40
C GLN A 122 -13.22 7.49 -25.48
N ALA A 123 -13.87 8.11 -24.50
CA ALA A 123 -14.05 9.55 -24.43
C ALA A 123 -12.71 10.30 -24.32
N LYS A 124 -11.76 9.77 -23.54
CA LYS A 124 -10.46 10.41 -23.32
C LYS A 124 -9.50 10.26 -24.49
N THR A 125 -9.61 9.18 -25.24
CA THR A 125 -8.72 8.87 -26.37
C THR A 125 -9.33 9.27 -27.71
N GLY A 126 -10.64 9.52 -27.76
CA GLY A 126 -11.39 9.71 -29.01
C GLY A 126 -11.47 8.44 -29.87
N GLN A 127 -11.07 7.29 -29.33
CA GLN A 127 -11.04 6.03 -30.06
C GLN A 127 -12.26 5.19 -29.72
N HIS A 128 -12.81 4.50 -30.72
CA HIS A 128 -13.75 3.41 -30.52
C HIS A 128 -13.00 2.08 -30.59
N PHE A 129 -13.07 1.32 -29.50
CA PHE A 129 -12.45 -0.01 -29.46
C PHE A 129 -13.36 -1.03 -30.11
N ALA A 130 -12.79 -1.89 -30.95
CA ALA A 130 -13.48 -3.04 -31.49
C ALA A 130 -13.83 -4.05 -30.38
N SER A 131 -14.90 -4.84 -30.56
CA SER A 131 -15.34 -5.87 -29.60
C SER A 131 -14.22 -6.74 -29.02
N PRO A 132 -13.27 -7.32 -29.80
CA PRO A 132 -12.20 -8.14 -29.21
C PRO A 132 -11.29 -7.37 -28.24
N VAL A 133 -11.07 -6.07 -28.47
CA VAL A 133 -10.29 -5.22 -27.56
C VAL A 133 -11.10 -4.94 -26.29
N VAL A 134 -12.40 -4.71 -26.44
CA VAL A 134 -13.32 -4.50 -25.32
C VAL A 134 -13.41 -5.76 -24.45
N ASP A 135 -13.53 -6.95 -25.04
CA ASP A 135 -13.53 -8.23 -24.32
C ASP A 135 -12.22 -8.45 -23.56
N THR A 136 -11.08 -8.14 -24.19
CA THR A 136 -9.76 -8.25 -23.55
C THR A 136 -9.65 -7.29 -22.36
N LEU A 137 -10.09 -6.04 -22.51
CA LEU A 137 -10.13 -5.06 -21.42
C LEU A 137 -11.05 -5.51 -20.28
N MET A 138 -12.23 -6.04 -20.60
CA MET A 138 -13.17 -6.57 -19.62
C MET A 138 -12.56 -7.73 -18.84
N GLY A 139 -11.94 -8.69 -19.52
CA GLY A 139 -11.25 -9.82 -18.89
C GLY A 139 -10.07 -9.38 -18.00
N ALA A 140 -9.28 -8.40 -18.46
CA ALA A 140 -8.17 -7.84 -17.70
C ALA A 140 -8.68 -7.07 -16.44
N LEU A 141 -9.77 -6.31 -16.56
CA LEU A 141 -10.41 -5.63 -15.42
C LEU A 141 -11.00 -6.62 -14.42
N GLN A 142 -11.66 -7.68 -14.90
CA GLN A 142 -12.19 -8.72 -14.04
C GLN A 142 -11.05 -9.40 -13.28
N SER A 143 -9.96 -9.76 -13.97
CA SER A 143 -8.77 -10.35 -13.37
C SER A 143 -8.15 -9.43 -12.31
N ARG A 144 -8.05 -8.13 -12.61
CA ARG A 144 -7.59 -7.11 -11.64
C ARG A 144 -8.52 -7.05 -10.43
N ASN A 145 -9.83 -6.94 -10.63
CA ASN A 145 -10.80 -6.84 -9.54
C ASN A 145 -10.79 -8.10 -8.66
N SER A 146 -10.67 -9.30 -9.26
CA SER A 146 -10.51 -10.57 -8.53
C SER A 146 -9.21 -10.60 -7.74
N ALA A 147 -8.08 -10.19 -8.34
CA ALA A 147 -6.79 -10.12 -7.64
C ALA A 147 -6.84 -9.14 -6.47
N VAL A 148 -7.35 -7.93 -6.68
CA VAL A 148 -7.53 -6.90 -5.64
C VAL A 148 -8.40 -7.41 -4.50
N SER A 149 -9.52 -8.06 -4.82
CA SER A 149 -10.41 -8.66 -3.82
C SER A 149 -9.70 -9.76 -3.01
N GLY A 150 -8.96 -10.65 -3.67
CA GLY A 150 -8.21 -11.73 -3.02
C GLY A 150 -7.07 -11.22 -2.13
N ILE A 151 -6.34 -10.19 -2.59
CA ILE A 151 -5.29 -9.50 -1.82
C ILE A 151 -5.90 -8.85 -0.57
N LYS A 152 -7.03 -8.14 -0.73
CA LYS A 152 -7.76 -7.51 0.38
C LYS A 152 -8.21 -8.54 1.42
N ASP A 153 -8.84 -9.63 0.98
CA ASP A 153 -9.32 -10.70 1.85
C ASP A 153 -8.17 -11.38 2.62
N THR A 154 -7.04 -11.61 1.94
CA THR A 154 -5.82 -12.16 2.55
C THR A 154 -5.25 -11.22 3.61
N LEU A 155 -5.19 -9.92 3.33
CA LEU A 155 -4.74 -8.92 4.31
C LEU A 155 -5.68 -8.89 5.52
N ILE A 156 -6.99 -8.86 5.30
CA ILE A 156 -8.00 -8.85 6.36
C ILE A 156 -7.79 -10.05 7.29
N LYS A 157 -7.68 -11.26 6.73
CA LYS A 157 -7.45 -12.49 7.50
C LYS A 157 -6.15 -12.43 8.29
N LYS A 158 -5.04 -12.07 7.63
CA LYS A 158 -3.72 -11.95 8.29
C LYS A 158 -3.75 -10.95 9.45
N LEU A 159 -4.34 -9.77 9.26
CA LEU A 159 -4.41 -8.76 10.32
C LEU A 159 -5.37 -9.14 11.45
N ALA A 160 -6.50 -9.78 11.11
CA ALA A 160 -7.45 -10.29 12.09
C ALA A 160 -6.80 -11.36 12.99
N GLU A 161 -6.07 -12.30 12.39
CA GLU A 161 -5.32 -13.35 13.10
C GLU A 161 -4.17 -12.76 13.93
N LEU A 162 -3.40 -11.83 13.35
CA LEU A 162 -2.23 -11.22 13.98
C LEU A 162 -2.62 -10.38 15.21
N VAL A 163 -3.70 -9.60 15.11
CA VAL A 163 -4.11 -8.64 16.14
C VAL A 163 -5.20 -9.20 17.07
N GLY A 164 -5.82 -10.32 16.71
CA GLY A 164 -6.91 -10.92 17.48
C GLY A 164 -8.20 -10.09 17.44
N VAL A 165 -8.46 -9.42 16.32
CA VAL A 165 -9.68 -8.62 16.09
C VAL A 165 -10.52 -9.25 14.98
N PRO A 166 -11.84 -9.05 14.96
CA PRO A 166 -12.67 -9.59 13.90
C PRO A 166 -12.32 -8.97 12.53
N ALA A 167 -12.38 -9.81 11.49
CA ALA A 167 -12.12 -9.44 10.10
C ALA A 167 -12.95 -8.23 9.62
N THR A 168 -14.19 -8.11 10.10
CA THR A 168 -15.08 -6.97 9.80
C THR A 168 -14.57 -5.65 10.35
N THR A 169 -13.86 -5.67 11.48
CA THR A 169 -13.21 -4.47 12.03
C THR A 169 -11.98 -4.09 11.23
N VAL A 170 -11.20 -5.07 10.77
CA VAL A 170 -10.07 -4.78 9.88
C VAL A 170 -10.56 -4.17 8.57
N ASP A 171 -11.59 -4.76 7.94
CA ASP A 171 -12.17 -4.29 6.68
C ASP A 171 -12.63 -2.82 6.74
N THR A 172 -13.25 -2.42 7.85
CA THR A 172 -13.70 -1.03 8.07
C THR A 172 -12.56 -0.04 8.31
N LEU A 173 -11.38 -0.52 8.71
CA LEU A 173 -10.20 0.29 9.00
C LEU A 173 -9.22 0.39 7.82
N LEU A 174 -9.25 -0.56 6.87
CA LEU A 174 -8.38 -0.54 5.68
C LEU A 174 -8.39 0.80 4.92
N PRO A 175 -9.53 1.50 4.74
CA PRO A 175 -9.58 2.78 4.02
C PRO A 175 -8.65 3.86 4.59
N ILE A 176 -8.32 3.77 5.88
CA ILE A 176 -7.45 4.73 6.57
C ILE A 176 -6.02 4.71 6.00
N VAL A 177 -5.53 3.54 5.60
CA VAL A 177 -4.19 3.37 4.99
C VAL A 177 -4.24 3.45 3.47
N GLY A 178 -5.36 3.89 2.90
CA GLY A 178 -5.61 3.82 1.46
C GLY A 178 -5.71 2.38 0.96
N LEU A 179 -6.10 1.44 1.84
CA LEU A 179 -6.40 0.04 1.55
C LEU A 179 -7.91 -0.26 1.54
#